data_AF-A0A953PCC9-F1
#
_entry.id   AF-A0A953PCC9-F1
#
_cell.length_a   1.000
_cell.length_b   1.000
_cell.length_c   1.000
_cell.angle_alpha   90.00
_cell.angle_beta   90.00
_cell.angle_gamma   90.00
#
_symmetry.space_group_name_H-M   'P 1'
#
loop_
_entity.id
_entity.type
_entity.pdbx_description
1 polymer ?
#
loop_
_entity_poly.entity_id
_entity_poly.type
_entity_poly.pdbx_seq_one_letter_code
_entity_poly.pdbx_strand_id
1 'polypeptide(L)'
;MISSAFTLPCDGCGRSAPAAHIAGRLQRLEWATRFRPVHIGVLFLGLAAPARDEDYLYAGAGEEGQSLTGFAGEARHILHAAGLDALAGGKYATRAKVLEEFQHRGYFLAHLLECPPEAPGREGSGLLAAATSHMPAVLTRIRRSLKPKQIALVSSAMQSMLAHFTDDALGAPLLLDGGKPFALDGPDPAAAAERLRVALEGKRGPGR
;
A
#
# COMPACT_ATOMS: atom_id res chain seq x y z
N MET A 1 14.39 -34.38 17.66
CA MET A 1 15.32 -33.24 17.72
C MET A 1 14.54 -31.97 17.46
N ILE A 2 14.48 -31.08 18.43
CA ILE A 2 13.71 -29.83 18.38
C ILE A 2 14.48 -28.88 17.46
N SER A 3 13.96 -28.66 16.25
CA SER A 3 14.46 -27.60 15.38
C SER A 3 14.03 -26.27 16.00
N SER A 4 14.90 -25.65 16.81
CA SER A 4 14.70 -24.26 17.21
C SER A 4 14.60 -23.42 15.95
N ALA A 5 13.41 -22.87 15.69
CA ALA A 5 13.20 -21.98 14.56
C ALA A 5 14.09 -20.75 14.75
N PHE A 6 15.15 -20.66 13.95
CA PHE A 6 16.05 -19.52 13.94
C PHE A 6 15.25 -18.28 13.51
N THR A 7 15.25 -17.25 14.34
CA THR A 7 14.58 -15.97 14.06
C THR A 7 15.61 -14.90 13.75
N LEU A 8 15.25 -14.03 12.80
CA LEU A 8 16.07 -12.91 12.33
C LEU A 8 15.25 -11.63 12.43
N PRO A 9 15.87 -10.48 12.76
CA PRO A 9 15.17 -9.20 12.71
C PRO A 9 14.74 -8.91 11.26
N CYS A 10 13.44 -8.70 11.07
CA CYS A 10 12.88 -8.28 9.79
C CYS A 10 13.01 -6.76 9.64
N ASP A 11 13.67 -6.31 8.59
CA ASP A 11 13.83 -4.89 8.25
C ASP A 11 12.52 -4.21 7.81
N GLY A 12 11.54 -4.99 7.34
CA GLY A 12 10.23 -4.47 6.90
C GLY A 12 9.21 -4.26 8.01
N CYS A 13 9.40 -4.85 9.20
CA CYS A 13 8.46 -4.73 10.32
C CYS A 13 9.10 -4.69 11.72
N GLY A 14 10.42 -4.89 11.82
CA GLY A 14 11.24 -4.74 13.03
C GLY A 14 11.22 -5.93 13.96
N ARG A 15 10.40 -6.94 13.66
CA ARG A 15 10.20 -8.10 14.53
C ARG A 15 11.28 -9.15 14.29
N SER A 16 11.64 -9.89 15.34
CA SER A 16 12.34 -11.16 15.19
C SER A 16 11.38 -12.18 14.56
N ALA A 17 11.66 -12.61 13.34
CA ALA A 17 10.75 -13.39 12.52
C ALA A 17 11.45 -14.64 11.93
N PRO A 18 10.70 -15.73 11.66
CA PRO A 18 11.25 -16.91 11.01
C PRO A 18 11.58 -16.63 9.53
N ALA A 19 12.41 -17.48 8.93
CA ALA A 19 12.80 -17.36 7.51
C ALA A 19 11.61 -17.27 6.54
N ALA A 20 10.51 -17.98 6.82
CA ALA A 20 9.29 -17.94 6.00
C ALA A 20 8.65 -16.54 5.93
N HIS A 21 8.68 -15.80 7.04
CA HIS A 21 8.17 -14.42 7.09
C HIS A 21 9.01 -13.49 6.21
N ILE A 22 10.33 -13.60 6.31
CA ILE A 22 11.28 -12.80 5.52
C ILE A 22 11.12 -13.12 4.03
N ALA A 23 11.02 -14.40 3.68
CA ALA A 23 10.78 -14.84 2.30
C ALA A 23 9.46 -14.26 1.74
N GLY A 24 8.37 -14.33 2.51
CA GLY A 24 7.09 -13.75 2.11
C GLY A 24 7.15 -12.24 1.89
N ARG A 25 7.89 -11.50 2.72
CA ARG A 25 8.13 -10.07 2.49
C ARG A 25 8.91 -9.83 1.20
N LEU A 26 10.02 -10.54 1.00
CA LEU A 26 10.86 -10.37 -0.20
C LEU A 26 10.06 -10.65 -1.48
N GLN A 27 9.20 -11.67 -1.48
CA GLN A 27 8.30 -11.96 -2.59
C GLN A 27 7.37 -10.77 -2.91
N ARG A 28 6.78 -10.16 -1.88
CA ARG A 28 5.91 -8.98 -2.04
C ARG A 28 6.65 -7.76 -2.56
N LEU A 29 7.88 -7.55 -2.10
CA LEU A 29 8.74 -6.49 -2.62
C LEU A 29 9.10 -6.72 -4.09
N GLU A 30 9.37 -7.96 -4.49
CA GLU A 30 9.61 -8.30 -5.89
C GLU A 30 8.38 -7.97 -6.75
N TRP A 31 7.20 -8.43 -6.32
CA TRP A 31 5.93 -8.14 -6.99
C TRP A 31 5.67 -6.64 -7.16
N ALA A 32 5.82 -5.85 -6.08
CA ALA A 32 5.62 -4.40 -6.13
C ALA A 32 6.65 -3.70 -7.03
N THR A 33 7.91 -4.12 -6.99
CA THR A 33 8.99 -3.47 -7.75
C THR A 33 8.80 -3.61 -9.26
N ARG A 34 8.23 -4.73 -9.74
CA ARG A 34 7.91 -4.95 -11.16
C ARG A 34 6.99 -3.86 -11.74
N PHE A 35 6.05 -3.36 -10.94
CA PHE A 35 5.07 -2.36 -11.35
C PHE A 35 5.34 -0.97 -10.78
N ARG A 36 6.55 -0.73 -10.27
CA ARG A 36 6.93 0.59 -9.77
C ARG A 36 7.06 1.58 -10.93
N PRO A 37 6.33 2.71 -10.93
CA PRO A 37 6.55 3.76 -11.92
C PRO A 37 7.94 4.39 -11.79
N VAL A 38 8.53 4.77 -12.94
CA VAL A 38 9.78 5.57 -12.96
C VAL A 38 9.57 6.91 -12.23
N HIS A 39 8.42 7.55 -12.46
CA HIS A 39 7.99 8.76 -11.77
C HIS A 39 6.68 8.49 -11.05
N ILE A 40 6.72 8.43 -9.72
CA ILE A 40 5.52 8.24 -8.91
C ILE A 40 4.76 9.56 -8.87
N GLY A 41 3.62 9.61 -9.54
CA GLY A 41 2.66 10.70 -9.43
C GLY A 41 1.99 10.68 -8.06
N VAL A 42 1.36 9.56 -7.70
CA VAL A 42 0.68 9.39 -6.41
C VAL A 42 1.24 8.16 -5.70
N LEU A 43 1.72 8.36 -4.48
CA LEU A 43 1.98 7.26 -3.55
C LEU A 43 0.75 7.07 -2.66
N PHE A 44 0.08 5.93 -2.78
CA PHE A 44 -0.88 5.46 -1.78
C PHE A 44 -0.08 4.83 -0.65
N LEU A 45 -0.23 5.35 0.57
CA LEU A 45 0.50 4.88 1.75
C LEU A 45 -0.49 4.28 2.76
N GLY A 46 -0.45 2.96 2.89
CA GLY A 46 -1.18 2.21 3.91
C GLY A 46 -0.35 2.02 5.19
N LEU A 47 -1.00 1.55 6.25
CA LEU A 47 -0.31 1.28 7.52
C LEU A 47 0.53 0.00 7.45
N ALA A 48 -0.07 -1.11 7.04
CA ALA A 48 0.59 -2.41 6.98
C ALA A 48 0.11 -3.21 5.78
N ALA A 49 0.98 -4.05 5.20
CA ALA A 49 0.60 -4.90 4.08
C ALA A 49 -0.56 -5.85 4.48
N PRO A 50 -1.56 -6.09 3.61
CA PRO A 50 -2.64 -7.03 3.89
C PRO A 50 -2.14 -8.47 4.07
N ALA A 51 -2.75 -9.24 4.98
CA ALA A 51 -2.37 -10.63 5.22
C ALA A 51 -2.72 -11.55 4.05
N ARG A 52 -3.88 -11.34 3.40
CA ARG A 52 -4.34 -12.14 2.26
C ARG A 52 -3.76 -11.58 0.96
N ASP A 53 -3.39 -12.48 0.06
CA ASP A 53 -2.83 -12.10 -1.24
C ASP A 53 -3.87 -11.42 -2.15
N GLU A 54 -5.14 -11.83 -2.09
CA GLU A 54 -6.24 -11.18 -2.82
C GLU A 54 -6.43 -9.69 -2.45
N ASP A 55 -6.08 -9.32 -1.21
CA ASP A 55 -6.15 -7.96 -0.69
C ASP A 55 -4.89 -7.15 -1.03
N TYR A 56 -3.78 -7.82 -1.37
CA TYR A 56 -2.52 -7.17 -1.71
C TYR A 56 -2.43 -6.90 -3.21
N LEU A 57 -2.38 -5.62 -3.60
CA LEU A 57 -2.50 -5.18 -4.99
C LEU A 57 -1.57 -5.92 -5.96
N TYR A 58 -0.32 -6.17 -5.58
CA TYR A 58 0.68 -6.76 -6.46
C TYR A 58 0.79 -8.29 -6.37
N ALA A 59 -0.03 -8.97 -5.57
CA ALA A 59 0.10 -10.43 -5.41
C ALA A 59 0.07 -11.19 -6.75
N GLY A 60 0.99 -12.13 -6.96
CA GLY A 60 1.10 -12.89 -8.21
C GLY A 60 1.53 -12.06 -9.44
N ALA A 61 2.05 -10.84 -9.24
CA ALA A 61 2.57 -9.98 -10.29
C ALA A 61 3.63 -10.70 -11.14
N GLY A 62 3.30 -10.99 -12.41
CA GLY A 62 4.18 -11.65 -13.38
C GLY A 62 4.19 -13.17 -13.31
N GLU A 63 3.16 -13.78 -12.72
CA GLU A 63 2.84 -15.20 -12.89
C GLU A 63 1.88 -15.33 -14.08
N GLU A 64 2.39 -15.81 -15.22
CA GLU A 64 1.59 -15.99 -16.44
C GLU A 64 0.54 -17.10 -16.23
N GLY A 65 -0.68 -16.87 -16.73
CA GLY A 65 -1.74 -17.88 -16.76
C GLY A 65 -2.59 -18.01 -15.49
N GLN A 66 -2.26 -17.30 -14.41
CA GLN A 66 -3.15 -17.26 -13.25
C GLN A 66 -4.27 -16.23 -13.45
N SER A 67 -5.44 -16.74 -13.80
CA SER A 67 -6.72 -16.06 -13.55
C SER A 67 -6.94 -16.01 -12.03
N LEU A 68 -6.19 -15.17 -11.33
CA LEU A 68 -6.45 -14.91 -9.91
C LEU A 68 -7.85 -14.29 -9.82
N THR A 69 -8.72 -14.96 -9.06
CA THR A 69 -10.07 -14.53 -8.76
C THR A 69 -10.05 -13.19 -8.04
N GLY A 70 -10.20 -12.11 -8.80
CA GLY A 70 -10.54 -10.77 -8.32
C GLY A 70 -9.49 -10.06 -7.46
N PHE A 71 -9.58 -8.74 -7.42
CA PHE A 71 -9.00 -7.95 -6.34
C PHE A 71 -10.03 -7.87 -5.22
N ALA A 72 -9.59 -8.06 -3.98
CA ALA A 72 -10.41 -7.95 -2.78
C ALA A 72 -9.85 -6.87 -1.83
N GLY A 73 -10.55 -6.65 -0.72
CA GLY A 73 -10.11 -5.78 0.38
C GLY A 73 -9.48 -4.46 -0.08
N GLU A 74 -8.30 -4.14 0.46
CA GLU A 74 -7.55 -2.92 0.15
C GLU A 74 -7.29 -2.77 -1.35
N ALA A 75 -6.84 -3.82 -2.04
CA ALA A 75 -6.56 -3.75 -3.48
C ALA A 75 -7.79 -3.32 -4.29
N ARG A 76 -8.97 -3.86 -3.98
CA ARG A 76 -10.21 -3.44 -4.65
C ARG A 76 -10.51 -1.96 -4.41
N HIS A 77 -10.37 -1.48 -3.18
CA HIS A 77 -10.65 -0.08 -2.84
C HIS A 77 -9.66 0.88 -3.48
N ILE A 78 -8.38 0.50 -3.58
CA ILE A 78 -7.36 1.27 -4.29
C ILE A 78 -7.66 1.34 -5.79
N LEU A 79 -8.07 0.23 -6.42
CA LEU A 79 -8.43 0.21 -7.83
C LEU A 79 -9.70 1.02 -8.12
N HIS A 80 -10.67 1.00 -7.20
CA HIS A 80 -11.85 1.86 -7.29
C HIS A 80 -11.46 3.33 -7.24
N ALA A 81 -10.65 3.72 -6.26
CA ALA A 81 -10.12 5.08 -6.15
C ALA A 81 -9.30 5.49 -7.38
N ALA A 82 -8.58 4.55 -7.99
CA ALA A 82 -7.82 4.78 -9.21
C ALA A 82 -8.69 4.86 -10.48
N GLY A 83 -9.99 4.54 -10.41
CA GLY A 83 -10.91 4.50 -11.54
C GLY A 83 -10.61 3.34 -12.50
N LEU A 84 -10.31 2.16 -11.95
CA LEU A 84 -9.90 0.95 -12.69
C LEU A 84 -10.87 -0.23 -12.54
N ASP A 85 -12.04 -0.05 -11.93
CA ASP A 85 -13.01 -1.13 -11.70
C ASP A 85 -13.43 -1.83 -13.00
N ALA A 86 -13.74 -1.05 -14.03
CA ALA A 86 -14.16 -1.58 -15.33
C ALA A 86 -13.07 -2.44 -15.98
N LEU A 87 -11.80 -2.06 -15.79
CA LEU A 87 -10.67 -2.85 -16.27
C LEU A 87 -10.46 -4.10 -15.40
N ALA A 88 -10.64 -3.99 -14.08
CA ALA A 88 -10.45 -5.11 -13.15
C ALA A 88 -11.56 -6.17 -13.21
N GLY A 89 -12.79 -5.79 -13.59
CA GLY A 89 -13.94 -6.69 -13.74
C GLY A 89 -14.19 -7.19 -15.17
N GLY A 90 -13.36 -6.81 -16.14
CA GLY A 90 -13.56 -7.15 -17.56
C GLY A 90 -13.26 -8.61 -17.88
N LYS A 91 -13.95 -9.17 -18.90
CA LYS A 91 -13.78 -10.55 -19.39
C LYS A 91 -12.34 -10.92 -19.79
N TYR A 92 -11.52 -9.92 -20.14
CA TYR A 92 -10.12 -10.08 -20.56
C TYR A 92 -9.13 -9.38 -19.60
N ALA A 93 -9.61 -9.02 -18.41
CA ALA A 93 -8.80 -8.41 -17.37
C ALA A 93 -7.77 -9.43 -16.89
N THR A 94 -6.49 -9.08 -17.02
CA THR A 94 -5.42 -9.78 -16.31
C THR A 94 -4.91 -8.85 -15.22
N ARG A 95 -4.44 -9.42 -14.10
CA ARG A 95 -3.84 -8.63 -13.02
C ARG A 95 -2.70 -7.76 -13.56
N ALA A 96 -1.87 -8.31 -14.45
CA ALA A 96 -0.81 -7.59 -15.13
C ALA A 96 -1.33 -6.33 -15.86
N LYS A 97 -2.35 -6.44 -16.71
CA LYS A 97 -2.92 -5.28 -17.43
C LYS A 97 -3.46 -4.20 -16.49
N VAL A 98 -4.12 -4.60 -15.40
CA VAL A 98 -4.62 -3.65 -14.39
C VAL A 98 -3.45 -2.93 -13.71
N LEU A 99 -2.39 -3.65 -13.37
CA LEU A 99 -1.19 -3.09 -12.72
C LEU A 99 -0.35 -2.24 -13.68
N GLU A 100 -0.27 -2.59 -14.97
CA GLU A 100 0.36 -1.77 -16.00
C GLU A 100 -0.36 -0.43 -16.15
N GLU A 101 -1.69 -0.42 -16.19
CA GLU A 101 -2.47 0.82 -16.26
C GLU A 101 -2.34 1.63 -14.96
N PHE A 102 -2.33 0.97 -13.79
CA PHE A 102 -2.05 1.62 -12.52
C PHE A 102 -0.67 2.29 -12.53
N GLN A 103 0.36 1.58 -13.00
CA GLN A 103 1.72 2.10 -13.16
C GLN A 103 1.78 3.26 -14.16
N HIS A 104 1.09 3.14 -15.31
CA HIS A 104 1.04 4.15 -16.36
C HIS A 104 0.40 5.47 -15.88
N ARG A 105 -0.57 5.39 -14.96
CA ARG A 105 -1.13 6.55 -14.26
C ARG A 105 -0.16 7.20 -13.25
N GLY A 106 1.03 6.63 -13.08
CA GLY A 106 2.02 7.05 -12.10
C GLY A 106 1.62 6.70 -10.67
N TYR A 107 0.79 5.68 -10.48
CA TYR A 107 0.31 5.28 -9.17
C TYR A 107 1.18 4.18 -8.58
N PHE A 108 1.42 4.25 -7.27
CA PHE A 108 2.15 3.23 -6.53
C PHE A 108 1.56 3.09 -5.12
N LEU A 109 1.22 1.87 -4.72
CA LEU A 109 0.85 1.52 -3.34
C LEU A 109 2.08 1.02 -2.57
N ALA A 110 2.27 1.51 -1.35
CA ALA A 110 3.23 1.02 -0.38
C ALA A 110 2.64 1.08 1.05
N HIS A 111 3.35 0.48 2.00
CA HIS A 111 2.93 0.42 3.41
C HIS A 111 4.05 0.87 4.34
N LEU A 112 3.71 1.47 5.49
CA LEU A 112 4.70 1.76 6.54
C LEU A 112 5.33 0.46 7.06
N LEU A 113 4.52 -0.57 7.25
CA LEU A 113 4.95 -1.91 7.59
C LEU A 113 4.79 -2.82 6.38
N GLU A 114 5.88 -3.31 5.85
CA GLU A 114 5.88 -4.12 4.61
C GLU A 114 5.43 -5.57 4.86
N CYS A 115 5.26 -5.95 6.12
CA CYS A 115 4.80 -7.28 6.52
C CYS A 115 3.39 -7.20 7.08
N PRO A 116 2.57 -8.25 6.87
CA PRO A 116 1.26 -8.31 7.49
C PRO A 116 1.30 -8.29 9.01
N PRO A 117 0.26 -7.71 9.66
CA PRO A 117 0.06 -7.93 11.08
C PRO A 117 -0.20 -9.43 11.33
N GLU A 118 0.25 -9.94 12.47
CA GLU A 118 -0.16 -11.29 12.89
C GLU A 118 -1.65 -11.31 13.24
N ALA A 119 -2.26 -12.50 13.21
CA ALA A 119 -3.68 -12.73 13.49
C ALA A 119 -4.14 -11.98 14.76
N PRO A 120 -5.42 -11.56 14.82
CA PRO A 120 -5.94 -10.71 15.89
C PRO A 120 -5.91 -11.44 17.24
N GLY A 121 -4.78 -11.31 17.93
CA GLY A 121 -4.50 -11.85 19.25
C GLY A 121 -3.74 -10.80 20.02
N ARG A 122 -4.51 -9.90 20.64
CA ARG A 122 -4.10 -8.78 21.52
C ARG A 122 -3.25 -7.67 20.87
N GLU A 123 -3.86 -6.49 20.90
CA GLU A 123 -3.24 -5.16 20.87
C GLU A 123 -3.00 -4.50 19.51
N GLY A 124 -4.04 -3.85 18.98
CA GLY A 124 -3.90 -2.83 17.93
C GLY A 124 -2.93 -1.67 18.29
N SER A 125 -2.61 -1.49 19.58
CA SER A 125 -1.53 -0.60 20.05
C SER A 125 -0.14 -1.06 19.58
N GLY A 126 0.10 -2.36 19.45
CA GLY A 126 1.38 -2.91 19.00
C GLY A 126 1.66 -2.61 17.53
N LEU A 127 0.62 -2.57 16.68
CA LEU A 127 0.78 -2.24 15.27
C LEU A 127 1.17 -0.77 15.06
N LEU A 128 0.49 0.15 15.74
CA LEU A 128 0.83 1.57 15.68
C LEU A 128 2.22 1.85 16.27
N ALA A 129 2.58 1.22 17.40
CA ALA A 129 3.92 1.37 17.98
C ALA A 129 5.01 0.87 17.02
N ALA A 130 4.80 -0.27 16.36
CA ALA A 130 5.70 -0.78 15.34
C ALA A 130 5.80 0.19 14.16
N ALA A 131 4.67 0.66 13.63
CA ALA A 131 4.65 1.60 12.51
C ALA A 131 5.37 2.92 12.85
N THR A 132 5.15 3.47 14.04
CA THR A 132 5.84 4.68 14.53
C THR A 132 7.35 4.46 14.60
N SER A 133 7.79 3.31 15.11
CA SER A 133 9.20 2.96 15.20
C SER A 133 9.87 2.80 13.82
N HIS A 134 9.14 2.29 12.83
CA HIS A 134 9.61 2.12 11.46
C HIS A 134 9.53 3.38 10.60
N MET A 135 8.74 4.36 11.01
CA MET A 135 8.43 5.54 10.22
C MET A 135 9.68 6.30 9.73
N PRO A 136 10.74 6.54 10.53
CA PRO A 136 11.91 7.28 10.06
C PRO A 136 12.57 6.66 8.82
N ALA A 137 12.65 5.33 8.76
CA ALA A 137 13.22 4.61 7.62
C ALA A 137 12.32 4.75 6.38
N VAL A 138 11.01 4.62 6.56
CA VAL A 138 10.03 4.74 5.47
C VAL A 138 9.98 6.16 4.92
N LEU A 139 9.92 7.18 5.78
CA LEU A 139 9.94 8.59 5.37
C LEU A 139 11.23 8.91 4.60
N THR A 140 12.37 8.39 5.06
CA THR A 140 13.64 8.52 4.33
C THR A 140 13.56 7.88 2.95
N ARG A 141 12.98 6.69 2.83
CA ARG A 141 12.77 6.03 1.53
C ARG A 141 11.80 6.79 0.65
N ILE A 142 10.71 7.33 1.19
CA ILE A 142 9.76 8.17 0.46
C ILE A 142 10.49 9.37 -0.14
N ARG A 143 11.23 10.11 0.69
CA ARG A 143 11.93 11.33 0.26
C ARG A 143 13.12 11.09 -0.68
N ARG A 144 13.88 10.00 -0.47
CA ARG A 144 15.14 9.76 -1.19
C ARG A 144 15.02 8.81 -2.37
N SER A 145 14.13 7.81 -2.27
CA SER A 145 13.99 6.75 -3.27
C SER A 145 12.71 6.86 -4.06
N LEU A 146 11.53 6.93 -3.40
CA LEU A 146 10.24 6.91 -4.09
C LEU A 146 9.92 8.26 -4.77
N LYS A 147 10.20 9.37 -4.09
CA LYS A 147 10.04 10.76 -4.56
C LYS A 147 8.69 11.00 -5.27
N PRO A 148 7.55 10.72 -4.61
CA PRO A 148 6.26 10.92 -5.23
C PRO A 148 5.96 12.41 -5.41
N LYS A 149 5.08 12.76 -6.36
CA LYS A 149 4.57 14.15 -6.46
C LYS A 149 3.54 14.48 -5.40
N GLN A 150 2.84 13.48 -4.87
CA GLN A 150 1.86 13.60 -3.79
C GLN A 150 1.66 12.25 -3.10
N ILE A 151 1.16 12.30 -1.86
CA ILE A 151 0.97 11.11 -1.04
C ILE A 151 -0.45 11.08 -0.50
N ALA A 152 -1.18 10.00 -0.78
CA ALA A 152 -2.51 9.75 -0.22
C ALA A 152 -2.39 8.74 0.92
N LEU A 153 -2.81 9.11 2.13
CA LEU A 153 -2.88 8.19 3.25
C LEU A 153 -4.18 7.40 3.18
N VAL A 154 -4.11 6.06 3.15
CA VAL A 154 -5.27 5.21 2.83
C VAL A 154 -5.77 4.34 3.99
N SER A 155 -5.17 4.48 5.18
CA SER A 155 -5.59 3.76 6.39
C SER A 155 -6.06 4.74 7.45
N SER A 156 -7.23 4.46 8.03
CA SER A 156 -7.84 5.21 9.13
C SER A 156 -6.95 5.25 10.37
N ALA A 157 -6.19 4.19 10.63
CA ALA A 157 -5.28 4.10 11.76
C ALA A 157 -4.14 5.13 11.70
N MET A 158 -3.82 5.67 10.52
CA MET A 158 -2.81 6.71 10.34
C MET A 158 -3.25 8.09 10.83
N GLN A 159 -4.52 8.26 11.24
CA GLN A 159 -5.04 9.51 11.79
C GLN A 159 -4.24 9.97 13.02
N SER A 160 -3.87 9.04 13.89
CA SER A 160 -3.07 9.32 15.11
C SER A 160 -1.63 9.71 14.80
N MET A 161 -1.18 9.48 13.56
CA MET A 161 0.20 9.66 13.10
C MET A 161 0.36 10.90 12.19
N LEU A 162 -0.73 11.61 11.87
CA LEU A 162 -0.71 12.74 10.93
C LEU A 162 0.35 13.80 11.25
N ALA A 163 0.59 14.09 12.53
CA ALA A 163 1.58 15.07 12.96
C ALA A 163 3.01 14.74 12.53
N HIS A 164 3.30 13.47 12.21
CA HIS A 164 4.61 13.04 11.73
C HIS A 164 4.78 13.15 10.20
N PHE A 165 3.69 13.36 9.46
CA PHE A 165 3.68 13.46 8.01
C PHE A 165 3.72 14.92 7.56
N THR A 166 4.84 15.59 7.84
CA THR A 166 5.06 16.97 7.38
C THR A 166 5.63 17.00 5.96
N ASP A 167 5.42 18.12 5.25
CA ASP A 167 5.98 18.31 3.90
C ASP A 167 7.50 18.15 3.87
N ASP A 168 8.22 18.62 4.90
CA ASP A 168 9.67 18.46 5.03
C ASP A 168 10.11 16.99 5.24
N ALA A 169 9.30 16.24 5.99
CA ALA A 169 9.57 14.84 6.28
C ALA A 169 9.35 13.95 5.04
N LEU A 170 8.30 14.26 4.27
CA LEU A 170 7.89 13.49 3.09
C LEU A 170 8.56 13.94 1.80
N GLY A 171 8.89 15.22 1.68
CA GLY A 171 9.33 15.86 0.44
C GLY A 171 8.23 15.93 -0.64
N ALA A 172 6.97 15.74 -0.25
CA ALA A 172 5.81 15.76 -1.13
C ALA A 172 4.54 16.11 -0.34
N PRO A 173 3.58 16.85 -0.93
CA PRO A 173 2.34 17.23 -0.27
C PRO A 173 1.44 16.02 0.01
N LEU A 174 0.72 16.08 1.13
CA LEU A 174 -0.34 15.14 1.46
C LEU A 174 -1.65 15.44 0.73
N LEU A 175 -2.28 14.40 0.22
CA LEU A 175 -3.67 14.37 -0.20
C LEU A 175 -4.50 13.77 0.94
N LEU A 176 -5.43 14.56 1.48
CA LEU A 176 -6.26 14.19 2.64
C LEU A 176 -7.75 14.42 2.36
N ASP A 177 -8.58 13.62 3.02
CA ASP A 177 -10.05 13.71 3.04
C ASP A 177 -10.49 14.67 4.15
N GLY A 178 -10.59 15.96 3.83
CA GLY A 178 -10.96 16.99 4.82
C GLY A 178 -9.99 17.05 6.01
N GLY A 179 -8.69 16.86 5.76
CA GLY A 179 -7.65 16.83 6.79
C GLY A 179 -7.45 15.47 7.47
N LYS A 180 -8.11 14.41 6.99
CA LYS A 180 -7.99 13.03 7.51
C LYS A 180 -7.45 12.08 6.43
N PRO A 181 -6.90 10.91 6.80
CA PRO A 181 -6.65 9.85 5.82
C PRO A 181 -7.94 9.40 5.13
N PHE A 182 -7.81 8.93 3.89
CA PHE A 182 -8.89 8.23 3.20
C PHE A 182 -9.03 6.85 3.84
N ALA A 183 -10.02 6.66 4.72
CA ALA A 183 -10.21 5.44 5.51
C ALA A 183 -10.68 4.23 4.66
N LEU A 184 -9.82 3.68 3.79
CA LEU A 184 -10.15 2.53 2.93
C LEU A 184 -10.23 1.20 3.70
N ASP A 185 -9.83 1.21 4.98
CA ASP A 185 -9.99 0.14 5.96
C ASP A 185 -11.10 0.44 7.00
N GLY A 186 -11.85 1.53 6.79
CA GLY A 186 -12.88 2.00 7.70
C GLY A 186 -14.26 1.33 7.49
N PRO A 187 -15.32 1.85 8.15
CA PRO A 187 -16.66 1.27 8.07
C PRO A 187 -17.34 1.45 6.71
N ASP A 188 -16.93 2.44 5.91
CA ASP A 188 -17.44 2.66 4.55
C ASP A 188 -16.28 2.91 3.57
N PRO A 189 -15.56 1.84 3.20
CA PRO A 189 -14.36 1.95 2.37
C PRO A 189 -14.69 2.28 0.90
N ALA A 190 -15.90 1.97 0.43
CA ALA A 190 -16.35 2.31 -0.91
C ALA A 190 -16.55 3.82 -1.05
N ALA A 191 -17.25 4.46 -0.11
CA ALA A 191 -17.39 5.91 -0.14
C ALA A 191 -16.05 6.63 0.05
N ALA A 192 -15.15 6.08 0.89
CA ALA A 192 -13.80 6.63 1.05
C ALA A 192 -12.97 6.55 -0.25
N ALA A 193 -13.05 5.43 -0.97
CA ALA A 193 -12.41 5.27 -2.26
C ALA A 193 -12.99 6.21 -3.32
N GLU A 194 -14.30 6.44 -3.33
CA GLU A 194 -14.94 7.41 -4.23
C GLU A 194 -14.49 8.85 -3.96
N ARG A 195 -14.39 9.26 -2.68
CA ARG A 195 -13.83 10.57 -2.33
C ARG A 195 -12.37 10.71 -2.75
N LEU A 196 -11.59 9.63 -2.63
CA LEU A 196 -10.20 9.61 -3.12
C LEU A 196 -10.16 9.75 -4.64
N ARG A 197 -11.04 9.06 -5.38
CA ARG A 197 -11.15 9.21 -6.85
C ARG A 197 -11.40 10.67 -7.24
N VAL A 198 -12.38 11.31 -6.62
CA VAL A 198 -12.69 12.74 -6.85
C VAL A 198 -11.48 13.63 -6.54
N ALA A 199 -10.78 13.37 -5.44
CA ALA A 199 -9.58 14.12 -5.07
C ALA A 199 -8.43 13.95 -6.09
N LEU A 200 -8.25 12.74 -6.63
CA LEU A 200 -7.26 12.45 -7.66
C LEU A 200 -7.59 13.13 -9.00
N GLU A 201 -8.87 13.19 -9.36
CA GLU A 201 -9.37 13.86 -10.58
C GLU A 201 -9.29 15.39 -10.47
N GLY A 202 -9.66 15.97 -9.32
CA GLY A 202 -9.58 17.41 -9.10
C GLY A 202 -8.15 17.98 -9.17
N LYS A 203 -7.13 17.13 -9.04
CA LYS A 203 -5.71 17.48 -9.22
C LYS A 203 -5.21 17.29 -10.65
N ARG A 204 -5.97 16.63 -11.53
CA ARG A 204 -5.68 16.47 -12.96
C ARG A 204 -6.15 17.67 -13.82
N GLY A 205 -6.23 18.89 -13.26
CA GLY A 205 -6.71 20.10 -13.96
C GLY A 205 -6.17 20.25 -15.40
N PRO A 206 -6.94 20.88 -16.31
CA PRO A 206 -6.81 20.72 -17.76
C PRO A 206 -5.47 21.25 -18.24
N GLY A 207 -4.53 20.37 -18.59
CA GLY A 207 -3.20 20.80 -19.00
C GLY A 207 -2.11 19.75 -18.82
N ARG A 208 -2.20 18.67 -19.59
CA ARG A 208 -1.05 18.11 -20.30
C ARG A 208 -1.48 17.82 -21.72
#